data_AF-K2H3K8-F1
#
_entry.id   AF-K2H3K8-F1
#
_cell.length_a   1.000
_cell.length_b   1.000
_cell.length_c   1.000
_cell.angle_alpha   90.00
_cell.angle_beta   90.00
_cell.angle_gamma   90.00
#
_symmetry.space_group_name_H-M   'P 1'
#
loop_
_entity.id
_entity.type
_entity.pdbx_description
1 polymer ?
#
loop_
_entity_poly.entity_id
_entity_poly.type
_entity_poly.pdbx_seq_one_letter_code
_entity_poly.pdbx_strand_id
1 'polypeptide(L)' 'MNHPVVEKLEREGLAEAEVYGVDGLGNEVYVGDEIYVIDEEFFLKETLTAESQELLQTLKASEEIAQ' A
#
# COMPACT_ATOMS: atom_id res chain seq x y z
N MET A 1 -17.81 6.40 -13.30
CA MET A 1 -16.44 6.85 -13.59
C MET A 1 -15.57 5.62 -13.45
N ASN A 2 -15.23 4.99 -14.58
CA ASN A 2 -14.47 3.73 -14.59
C ASN A 2 -13.02 4.03 -14.26
N HIS A 3 -12.51 3.45 -13.18
CA HIS A 3 -11.10 3.46 -12.86
C HIS A 3 -10.44 2.25 -13.54
N PRO A 4 -9.38 2.42 -14.36
CA PRO A 4 -8.77 1.36 -15.16
C PRO A 4 -8.00 0.29 -14.36
N VAL A 5 -7.99 0.36 -13.02
CA VAL A 5 -7.36 -0.64 -12.15
C VAL A 5 -8.24 -1.88 -11.96
N VAL A 6 -9.57 -1.72 -12.04
CA VAL A 6 -10.53 -2.81 -11.84
C VAL A 6 -10.47 -3.86 -12.96
N GLU A 7 -10.04 -3.48 -14.18
CA GLU A 7 -9.98 -4.39 -15.34
C GLU A 7 -8.80 -5.40 -15.30
N LYS A 8 -7.83 -5.24 -14.40
CA LYS A 8 -6.71 -6.20 -14.29
C LYS A 8 -7.03 -7.43 -13.44
N LEU A 9 -8.03 -7.37 -12.56
CA LEU A 9 -8.32 -8.43 -11.59
C LEU A 9 -9.11 -9.62 -12.18
N GLU A 10 -9.87 -9.43 -13.26
CA GLU A 10 -10.76 -10.48 -13.77
C GLU A 10 -10.07 -11.54 -14.65
N ARG A 11 -8.80 -11.36 -15.05
CA ARG A 11 -8.19 -12.21 -16.09
C ARG A 11 -7.52 -13.49 -15.59
N GLU A 12 -7.16 -13.62 -14.31
CA GLU A 12 -6.20 -14.68 -13.91
C GLU A 12 -6.62 -15.61 -12.77
N GLY A 13 -7.79 -15.46 -12.14
CA GLY A 13 -8.28 -16.45 -11.16
C GLY A 13 -7.37 -16.66 -9.94
N LEU A 14 -6.49 -15.69 -9.67
CA LEU A 14 -5.79 -15.53 -8.39
C LEU A 14 -6.81 -14.93 -7.42
N ALA A 15 -6.90 -15.48 -6.22
CA ALA A 15 -7.87 -15.08 -5.19
C ALA A 15 -8.04 -13.55 -5.13
N GLU A 16 -9.29 -13.08 -5.00
CA GLU A 16 -9.62 -11.66 -4.82
C GLU A 16 -8.68 -11.10 -3.74
N ALA A 17 -7.72 -10.26 -4.14
CA ALA A 17 -6.82 -9.62 -3.19
C ALA A 17 -7.69 -8.71 -2.32
N GLU A 18 -7.78 -9.03 -1.03
CA GLU A 18 -8.59 -8.26 -0.10
C GLU A 18 -7.96 -6.87 0.05
N VAL A 19 -8.77 -5.82 -0.10
CA VAL A 19 -8.30 -4.43 0.01
C VAL A 19 -8.13 -4.11 1.49
N TYR A 20 -6.90 -3.77 1.90
CA TYR A 20 -6.60 -3.27 3.24
C TYR A 20 -7.10 -1.83 3.41
N GLY A 21 -6.87 -0.99 2.39
CA GLY A 21 -7.33 0.40 2.42
C GLY A 21 -6.68 1.27 1.36
N VAL A 22 -6.79 2.59 1.56
CA VAL A 22 -6.11 3.60 0.74
C VAL A 22 -5.10 4.31 1.62
N ASP A 23 -3.85 4.36 1.18
CA ASP A 23 -2.76 4.96 1.94
C ASP A 23 -2.80 6.51 1.94
N GLY A 24 -1.90 7.14 2.71
CA GLY A 24 -1.83 8.61 2.82
C GLY A 24 -1.51 9.35 1.51
N LEU A 25 -1.14 8.64 0.44
CA LEU A 25 -0.86 9.18 -0.89
C LEU A 25 -1.94 8.86 -1.93
N GLY A 26 -2.98 8.11 -1.54
CA GLY A 26 -4.08 7.72 -2.42
C GLY A 26 -3.85 6.40 -3.17
N ASN A 27 -2.87 5.59 -2.78
CA ASN A 27 -2.63 4.27 -3.36
C ASN A 27 -3.54 3.23 -2.70
N GLU A 28 -4.09 2.33 -3.51
CA GLU A 28 -4.79 1.13 -2.99
C GLU A 28 -3.76 0.15 -2.42
N VAL A 29 -3.99 -0.27 -1.18
CA VAL A 29 -3.18 -1.25 -0.46
C VAL A 29 -3.99 -2.51 -0.27
N TYR A 30 -3.38 -3.64 -0.58
CA TYR A 30 -3.97 -4.96 -0.46
C TYR A 30 -3.39 -5.70 0.75
N VAL A 31 -4.17 -6.61 1.32
CA VAL A 31 -3.72 -7.51 2.39
C VAL A 31 -2.52 -8.32 1.89
N GLY A 32 -1.44 -8.30 2.65
CA GLY A 32 -0.15 -8.90 2.29
C GLY A 32 0.90 -7.92 1.77
N ASP A 33 0.52 -6.66 1.46
CA ASP A 33 1.47 -5.65 1.01
C ASP A 33 2.37 -5.15 2.14
N GLU A 34 3.62 -4.79 1.80
CA GLU A 34 4.53 -4.14 2.73
C GLU A 34 4.17 -2.66 2.88
N ILE A 35 3.95 -2.23 4.13
CA ILE A 35 3.59 -0.85 4.46
C ILE A 35 4.52 -0.26 5.51
N TYR A 36 4.69 1.06 5.45
CA TYR A 36 5.20 1.85 6.56
C TYR A 36 4.05 2.44 7.36
N VAL A 37 4.03 2.22 8.67
CA VAL A 37 3.04 2.80 9.60
C VAL A 37 3.71 3.87 10.45
N ILE A 38 3.13 5.06 10.51
CA ILE A 38 3.59 6.15 11.35
C ILE A 38 2.40 6.92 11.93
N ASP A 39 2.43 7.14 13.23
CA ASP A 39 1.32 7.70 14.00
C ASP A 39 0.00 6.95 13.74
N GLU A 40 -0.93 7.54 12.98
CA GLU A 40 -2.22 6.95 12.60
C GLU A 40 -2.36 6.77 11.07
N GLU A 41 -1.26 6.93 10.33
CA GLU A 41 -1.21 6.81 8.87
C GLU A 41 -0.34 5.62 8.42
N PHE A 42 -0.61 5.15 7.21
CA PHE A 42 0.20 4.15 6.54
C PHE A 42 0.51 4.53 5.09
N PHE A 43 1.60 3.98 4.58
CA PHE A 43 2.13 4.26 3.24
C PHE A 43 2.59 2.97 2.58
N LEU A 44 2.19 2.76 1.33
CA LEU A 44 2.54 1.56 0.56
C LEU A 44 4.02 1.61 0.14
N LYS A 45 4.82 0.66 0.64
CA LYS A 45 6.28 0.69 0.48
C LYS A 45 6.76 0.66 -0.97
N GLU A 46 6.08 -0.10 -1.84
CA GLU A 46 6.47 -0.20 -3.26
C GLU A 46 6.35 1.14 -4.02
N THR A 47 5.50 2.04 -3.53
CA THR A 47 5.23 3.33 -4.18
C THR A 47 6.15 4.44 -3.71
N LEU A 48 6.87 4.22 -2.61
CA LEU A 48 7.74 5.21 -2.00
C LEU A 48 9.10 5.22 -2.68
N THR A 49 9.60 6.44 -2.96
CA THR A 49 10.99 6.63 -3.37
C THR A 49 11.94 6.25 -2.24
N ALA A 50 13.20 5.92 -2.57
CA ALA A 50 14.22 5.63 -1.57
C ALA A 50 14.37 6.76 -0.54
N GLU A 51 14.34 8.02 -0.99
CA GLU A 51 14.37 9.20 -0.11
C GLU A 51 13.18 9.24 0.86
N SER A 52 11.98 8.89 0.39
CA SER A 52 10.77 8.86 1.22
C SER A 52 10.86 7.74 2.28
N GLN A 53 11.41 6.59 1.92
CA GLN A 53 11.64 5.49 2.86
C GLN A 53 12.66 5.87 3.94
N GLU A 54 13.78 6.52 3.55
CA GLU A 54 14.77 7.02 4.50
C GLU A 54 14.18 8.08 5.46
N LEU A 55 13.31 8.96 4.95
CA LEU A 55 12.60 9.94 5.76
C LEU A 55 11.67 9.25 6.77
N LEU A 56 10.86 8.29 6.33
CA LEU A 56 9.95 7.54 7.21
C LEU A 56 10.71 6.77 8.31
N GLN A 57 11.83 6.14 7.97
CA GLN A 57 12.71 5.49 8.94
C GLN A 57 13.27 6.51 9.96
N THR A 58 13.66 7.70 9.50
CA THR A 58 14.12 8.80 10.38
C THR A 58 13.00 9.26 11.32
N LEU A 59 11.77 9.27 10.83
CA LEU A 59 10.57 9.59 11.60
C LEU A 59 10.08 8.41 12.47
N LYS A 60 10.81 7.30 12.51
CA LYS A 60 10.49 6.08 13.28
C LYS A 60 9.20 5.38 12.83
N ALA A 61 8.88 5.44 11.55
CA ALA A 61 7.86 4.59 10.96
C ALA A 61 8.22 3.10 11.16
N SER A 62 7.21 2.26 11.38
CA SER A 62 7.35 0.81 11.53
C SER A 62 7.04 0.11 10.21
N GLU A 63 7.83 -0.90 9.85
CA GLU A 63 7.55 -1.76 8.69
C GLU A 63 6.61 -2.88 9.10
N GLU A 64 5.47 -2.99 8.43
CA GLU A 64 4.44 -3.99 8.70
C GLU A 64 3.93 -4.62 7.40
N ILE A 65 3.23 -5.74 7.54
CA ILE A 65 2.46 -6.36 6.46
C ILE A 65 0.99 -6.02 6.69
N ALA A 66 0.34 -5.46 5.67
CA ALA A 66 -1.09 -5.16 5.68
C ALA A 66 -1.91 -6.44 5.97
N GLN A 67 -2.81 -6.39 6.95
CA GLN A 67 -3.58 -7.53 7.47
C GLN A 67 -5.03 -7.19 7.71
#